data_AF-A0A829GDM6-F1
#
_entry.id   AF-A0A829GDM6-F1
#
_cell.length_a   1.000
_cell.length_b   1.000
_cell.length_c   1.000
_cell.angle_alpha   90.00
_cell.angle_beta   90.00
_cell.angle_gamma   90.00
#
_symmetry.space_group_name_H-M   'P 1'
#
loop_
_entity.id
_entity.type
_entity.pdbx_description
1 polymer ?
#
loop_
_entity_poly.entity_id
_entity_poly.type
_entity_poly.pdbx_seq_one_letter_code
_entity_poly.pdbx_strand_id
1 'polypeptide(L)' 'MHGLIADFIHYLNVERGLAKATQTSYQQDLITFSAWLAARKRRTFPEEFSTIQSFLKEQNATKAPAGYR' A
#
# COMPACT_ATOMS: atom_id res chain seq x y z
N MET A 1 6.83 8.96 -5.08
CA MET A 1 6.40 7.59 -4.71
C MET A 1 5.89 6.78 -5.90
N HIS A 2 5.09 7.32 -6.83
CA HIS A 2 4.63 6.56 -8.01
C HIS A 2 5.74 5.88 -8.83
N GLY A 3 6.86 6.56 -9.12
CA GLY A 3 8.01 5.95 -9.81
C GLY A 3 8.55 4.72 -9.08
N LEU A 4 8.80 4.85 -7.78
CA LEU A 4 9.27 3.74 -6.93
C LEU A 4 8.31 2.54 -6.92
N ILE A 5 7.00 2.78 -6.97
CA ILE A 5 6.01 1.71 -7.04
C ILE A 5 6.10 1.00 -8.39
N ALA A 6 6.19 1.75 -9.49
CA ALA A 6 6.31 1.17 -10.83
C ALA A 6 7.60 0.32 -10.96
N ASP A 7 8.72 0.83 -10.45
CA ASP A 7 10.00 0.11 -10.44
C ASP A 7 9.92 -1.18 -9.61
N PHE A 8 9.27 -1.13 -8.44
CA PHE A 8 9.09 -2.31 -7.60
C PHE A 8 8.21 -3.38 -8.27
N ILE A 9 7.11 -2.99 -8.92
CA ILE A 9 6.26 -3.93 -9.65
C ILE A 9 7.00 -4.54 -10.84
N HIS A 10 7.78 -3.73 -11.56
CA HIS A 10 8.64 -4.22 -12.63
C HIS A 10 9.64 -5.26 -12.11
N TYR A 11 10.29 -5.01 -10.97
CA TYR A 11 11.17 -5.97 -10.31
C TYR A 11 10.46 -7.27 -9.94
N LEU A 12 9.24 -7.23 -9.38
CA LEU A 12 8.47 -8.44 -9.08
C LEU A 12 8.13 -9.26 -10.32
N ASN A 13 7.94 -8.59 -11.46
CA ASN A 13 7.69 -9.24 -12.73
C ASN A 13 8.95 -9.90 -13.29
N VAL A 14 10.05 -9.15 -13.37
CA VAL A 14 11.28 -9.58 -14.05
C VAL A 14 12.08 -10.57 -13.21
N GLU A 15 12.21 -10.33 -11.91
CA GLU A 15 13.13 -11.13 -11.06
C GLU A 15 12.44 -12.21 -10.24
N ARG A 16 11.17 -12.02 -9.90
CA ARG A 16 10.43 -12.98 -9.06
C ARG A 16 9.43 -13.82 -9.85
N GLY A 17 9.17 -13.48 -11.12
CA GLY A 17 8.16 -14.15 -11.95
C GLY A 17 6.77 -14.20 -11.29
N LEU A 18 6.44 -13.20 -10.46
CA LEU A 18 5.24 -13.23 -9.64
C LEU A 18 3.99 -13.19 -10.53
N ALA A 19 2.90 -13.85 -10.12
CA ALA A 19 1.66 -13.82 -10.90
C ALA A 19 1.13 -12.40 -11.08
N LYS A 20 0.62 -12.08 -12.29
CA LYS A 20 0.09 -10.75 -12.63
C LYS A 20 -0.99 -10.26 -11.66
N ALA A 21 -1.87 -11.16 -11.21
CA ALA A 21 -2.91 -10.81 -10.22
C ALA A 21 -2.31 -10.33 -8.89
N THR A 22 -1.23 -10.98 -8.42
CA THR A 22 -0.53 -10.59 -7.20
C THR A 22 0.21 -9.27 -7.38
N GLN A 23 0.87 -9.05 -8.53
CA GLN A 23 1.50 -7.77 -8.86
C GLN A 23 0.48 -6.62 -8.82
N THR A 24 -0.67 -6.80 -9.47
CA THR A 24 -1.76 -5.81 -9.47
C THR A 24 -2.26 -5.51 -8.06
N SER A 25 -2.45 -6.54 -7.23
CA SER A 25 -2.87 -6.36 -5.84
C SER A 25 -1.86 -5.52 -5.05
N TYR A 26 -0.57 -5.85 -5.14
CA TYR A 26 0.48 -5.10 -4.46
C TYR A 26 0.59 -3.66 -4.96
N GLN A 27 0.44 -3.44 -6.27
CA GLN A 27 0.43 -2.09 -6.83
C GLN A 27 -0.71 -1.26 -6.22
N GLN A 28 -1.92 -1.83 -6.15
CA GLN A 28 -3.08 -1.15 -5.59
C GLN A 28 -2.91 -0.84 -4.10
N ASP A 29 -2.36 -1.77 -3.34
CA ASP A 29 -2.08 -1.59 -1.91
C ASP A 29 -1.05 -0.48 -1.68
N LEU A 30 0.03 -0.46 -2.46
CA LEU A 30 1.08 0.57 -2.37
C LEU A 30 0.59 1.94 -2.81
N ILE A 31 -0.24 2.03 -3.86
CA ILE A 31 -0.88 3.29 -4.28
C ILE A 31 -1.77 3.81 -3.15
N THR A 32 -2.61 2.95 -2.58
CA THR A 32 -3.52 3.29 -1.47
C THR A 32 -2.74 3.81 -0.26
N PHE A 33 -1.66 3.11 0.12
CA PHE A 33 -0.80 3.53 1.21
C PHE A 33 -0.09 4.86 0.91
N SER A 34 0.41 5.05 -0.31
CA SER A 34 1.06 6.30 -0.72
C SER A 34 0.13 7.51 -0.67
N ALA A 35 -1.14 7.33 -1.03
CA ALA A 35 -2.17 8.37 -0.92
C ALA A 35 -2.47 8.70 0.56
N TRP A 36 -2.55 7.68 1.41
CA TRP A 36 -2.74 7.84 2.86
C TRP A 36 -1.57 8.61 3.52
N LEU A 37 -0.33 8.37 3.08
CA LEU A 37 0.85 9.12 3.50
C LEU A 37 0.81 10.58 2.99
N ALA A 38 0.43 10.78 1.74
CA ALA A 38 0.34 12.11 1.13
C ALA A 38 -0.69 13.00 1.86
N ALA A 39 -1.84 12.43 2.26
CA ALA A 39 -2.84 13.12 3.08
C ALA A 39 -2.28 13.61 4.43
N ARG A 40 -1.23 12.94 4.94
CA ARG A 40 -0.49 13.31 6.16
C ARG A 40 0.78 14.12 5.88
N LYS A 41 0.89 14.70 4.68
CA LYS A 41 2.04 15.49 4.21
C LYS A 41 3.37 14.73 4.21
N ARG A 42 3.33 13.38 4.22
CA ARG A 42 4.53 12.54 4.07
C ARG A 42 4.75 12.23 2.60
N ARG A 43 5.99 12.45 2.14
CA ARG A 43 6.37 12.31 0.71
C ARG A 43 7.25 11.09 0.42
N THR A 44 7.61 10.35 1.46
CA THR A 44 8.45 9.14 1.40
C THR A 44 7.77 7.98 2.10
N PHE A 45 8.14 6.75 1.73
CA PHE A 45 7.75 5.57 2.49
C PHE A 45 8.42 5.63 3.88
N PRO A 46 7.71 5.27 4.95
CA PRO A 46 8.25 5.31 6.30
C PRO A 46 9.18 4.12 6.54
N GLU A 47 10.21 4.33 7.36
CA GLU A 47 11.00 3.25 7.95
C GLU A 47 10.35 2.73 9.24
N GLU A 48 9.59 3.59 9.91
CA GLU A 48 8.92 3.30 11.18
C GLU A 48 7.71 2.38 11.03
N PHE A 49 7.79 1.18 11.62
CA PHE A 49 6.71 0.18 11.63
C PHE A 49 5.39 0.72 12.22
N SER A 50 5.46 1.58 13.22
CA SER A 50 4.30 2.21 13.86
C SER A 50 3.41 2.99 12.88
N THR A 51 4.01 3.56 11.83
CA THR A 51 3.28 4.26 10.78
C THR A 51 2.47 3.29 9.93
N ILE A 52 3.06 2.13 9.61
CA ILE A 52 2.40 1.06 8.85
C ILE A 52 1.24 0.50 9.67
N GLN A 53 1.44 0.26 10.97
CA GLN A 53 0.37 -0.20 11.87
C GLN A 53 -0.81 0.79 11.92
N SER A 54 -0.52 2.09 11.95
CA SER A 54 -1.55 3.13 11.95
C SER A 54 -2.38 3.08 10.67
N PHE A 55 -1.74 2.92 9.51
CA PHE A 55 -2.42 2.74 8.23
C PHE A 55 -3.31 1.49 8.24
N LEU A 56 -2.79 0.33 8.64
CA LEU A 56 -3.55 -0.92 8.65
C LEU A 56 -4.76 -0.85 9.59
N LYS A 57 -4.63 -0.18 10.74
CA LYS A 57 -5.74 0.04 11.67
C LYS A 57 -6.86 0.87 11.03
N GLU A 58 -6.50 1.97 10.36
CA GLU A 58 -7.49 2.82 9.68
C GLU A 58 -8.13 2.11 8.49
N GLN A 59 -7.33 1.41 7.68
CA GLN A 59 -7.83 0.64 6.54
C GLN A 59 -8.86 -0.41 6.97
N ASN A 60 -8.60 -1.12 8.07
CA ASN A 60 -9.54 -2.10 8.64
C ASN A 60 -10.80 -1.44 9.20
N ALA A 61 -10.69 -0.27 9.83
CA ALA A 61 -11.85 0.48 10.32
C ALA A 61 -12.76 0.96 9.18
N THR A 62 -12.20 1.33 8.02
CA THR A 62 -12.97 1.71 6.82
C THR A 62 -13.58 0.51 6.09
N LYS A 63 -12.95 -0.68 6.17
CA LYS A 63 -13.46 -1.92 5.56
C LYS A 63 -14.47 -2.66 6.44
N ALA A 64 -14.52 -2.38 7.74
CA ALA A 64 -15.53 -2.96 8.62
C ALA A 64 -16.93 -2.45 8.22
N PRO A 65 -17.93 -3.32 7.97
CA PRO A 65 -19.27 -2.88 7.67
C PRO A 65 -19.84 -2.09 8.85
N ALA A 66 -20.51 -0.98 8.55
CA ALA A 66 -21.31 -0.25 9.52
C ALA A 66 -22.46 -1.16 10.01
N GLY A 67 -22.30 -1.77 11.18
CA GLY A 67 -23.39 -2.37 11.95
C GLY A 67 -23.57 -3.88 11.82
N TYR A 68 -23.08 -4.60 12.82
CA TYR A 68 -23.94 -5.51 13.59
C TYR A 68 -24.04 -4.91 14.99
N ARG A 69 -25.10 -4.13 15.22
CA ARG A 69 -25.59 -3.72 16.54
C ARG A 69 -27.10 -3.77 16.51
#